data_AF-R7SKC4-F1
#
_entry.id   AF-R7SKC4-F1
#
_cell.length_a   1.000
_cell.length_b   1.000
_cell.length_c   1.000
_cell.angle_alpha   90.00
_cell.angle_beta   90.00
_cell.angle_gamma   90.00
#
_symmetry.space_group_name_H-M   'P 1'
#
loop_
_entity.id
_entity.type
_entity.pdbx_description
1 polymer ?
#
loop_
_entity_poly.entity_id
_entity_poly.type
_entity_poly.pdbx_seq_one_letter_code
_entity_poly.pdbx_strand_id
1 'polypeptide(L)' 'GVWLAPFRRAVSVLLPKPNKTDYTLLKSYRPIVLLSTIAKWMEKVVNNRFTFDAHSHGILHPLQ' A
#
# COMPACT_ATOMS: atom_id res chain seq x y z
N GLY A 1 -3.40 -17.98 14.49
CA GLY A 1 -4.29 -18.15 13.32
C GLY A 1 -3.48 -18.60 12.12
N VAL A 2 -4.01 -19.53 11.33
CA VAL A 2 -3.34 -20.00 10.11
C VAL A 2 -3.71 -19.06 8.97
N TRP A 3 -2.75 -18.27 8.49
CA TRP A 3 -2.93 -17.44 7.29
C TRP A 3 -2.72 -18.26 6.02
N LEU A 4 -3.35 -17.90 4.90
CA LEU A 4 -3.02 -18.53 3.62
C LEU A 4 -1.62 -18.07 3.17
N ALA A 5 -0.89 -18.95 2.47
CA ALA A 5 0.45 -18.64 1.97
C ALA A 5 0.56 -17.32 1.16
N PRO A 6 -0.43 -16.93 0.33
CA PRO A 6 -0.40 -15.65 -0.40
C PRO A 6 -0.41 -14.39 0.47
N PHE A 7 -0.88 -14.47 1.73
CA PHE A 7 -0.87 -13.34 2.67
C PHE A 7 0.47 -13.17 3.40
N ARG A 8 1.34 -14.19 3.35
CA ARG A 8 2.65 -14.17 4.02
C ARG A 8 3.78 -13.65 3.14
N ARG A 9 3.53 -13.43 1.85
CA ARG A 9 4.55 -13.02 0.88
C ARG A 9 4.24 -11.66 0.31
N ALA A 10 5.27 -10.82 0.26
CA ALA A 10 5.25 -9.54 -0.42
C ALA A 10 6.62 -9.30 -1.06
N VAL A 11 6.64 -8.61 -2.21
CA VAL A 11 7.88 -8.27 -2.92
C VAL A 11 8.11 -6.77 -2.78
N SER A 12 9.23 -6.37 -2.21
CA SER A 12 9.61 -4.96 -2.11
C SER A 12 10.44 -4.56 -3.32
N VAL A 13 10.00 -3.53 -4.04
CA VAL A 13 10.67 -2.98 -5.21
C VAL A 13 11.03 -1.52 -4.94
N LEU A 14 12.28 -1.15 -5.22
CA LEU A 14 12.75 0.24 -5.14
C LEU A 14 12.61 0.90 -6.52
N LEU A 15 11.63 1.80 -6.67
CA LEU A 15 11.45 2.56 -7.91
C LEU A 15 12.27 3.86 -7.88
N PRO A 16 13.14 4.12 -8.88
CA PRO A 16 13.91 5.36 -8.95
C PRO A 16 12.99 6.57 -9.18
N LYS A 17 13.23 7.67 -8.47
CA LYS A 17 12.55 8.96 -8.71
C LYS A 17 13.18 9.64 -9.93
N PRO A 18 12.40 10.18 -10.87
CA PRO A 18 12.96 10.95 -11.98
C PRO A 18 13.70 12.19 -11.48
N ASN A 19 14.68 12.66 -12.27
CA ASN A 19 15.45 13.88 -12.02
C ASN A 19 16.22 13.91 -10.69
N LYS A 20 16.73 12.75 -10.24
CA LYS A 20 17.69 12.68 -9.14
C LYS A 20 19.10 12.52 -9.68
N THR A 21 20.01 13.32 -9.11
CA THR A 21 21.42 13.39 -9.53
C THR A 21 22.24 12.23 -8.99
N ASP A 22 21.86 11.67 -7.85
CA ASP A 22 22.60 10.62 -7.16
C ASP A 22 21.67 9.49 -6.70
N TYR A 23 21.87 8.30 -7.26
CA TYR A 23 21.10 7.08 -6.95
C TYR A 23 21.82 6.15 -5.97
N THR A 24 22.93 6.58 -5.36
CA THR A 24 23.49 5.89 -4.19
C THR A 24 22.67 6.20 -2.93
N LEU A 25 21.93 7.31 -2.93
CA LEU A 25 21.14 7.78 -1.80
C LEU A 25 19.72 7.20 -1.79
N LEU A 26 19.28 6.67 -0.65
CA LEU A 26 17.92 6.15 -0.46
C LEU A 26 16.81 7.17 -0.78
N LYS A 27 17.09 8.46 -0.60
CA LYS A 27 16.15 9.56 -0.91
C LYS A 27 15.74 9.59 -2.39
N SER A 28 16.53 8.97 -3.27
CA SER A 28 16.31 8.92 -4.71
C SER A 28 15.37 7.80 -5.16
N TYR A 29 14.89 6.96 -4.23
CA TYR A 29 13.94 5.89 -4.53
C TYR A 29 12.58 6.07 -3.84
N ARG A 30 11.57 5.36 -4.35
CA ARG A 30 10.26 5.14 -3.76
C ARG A 30 10.12 3.64 -3.50
N PRO A 31 10.11 3.18 -2.24
CA PRO A 31 9.82 1.78 -1.95
C PRO A 31 8.34 1.51 -2.23
N ILE A 32 8.06 0.43 -2.96
CA ILE A 32 6.71 -0.10 -3.17
C ILE A 32 6.70 -1.56 -2.77
N VAL A 33 5.68 -1.97 -2.02
CA VAL A 33 5.46 -3.36 -1.62
C VAL A 33 4.36 -3.95 -2.48
N LEU A 34 4.70 -4.95 -3.28
CA LEU A 34 3.76 -5.69 -4.12
C LEU A 34 3.24 -6.89 -3.34
N LEU A 35 1.94 -6.86 -3.05
CA LEU A 35 1.22 -7.98 -2.46
C LEU A 35 0.78 -8.97 -3.55
N SER A 36 0.48 -10.21 -3.14
CA SER A 36 -0.25 -11.13 -4.03
C SER A 36 -1.61 -10.53 -4.42
N THR A 37 -2.14 -10.93 -5.58
CA THR A 37 -3.44 -10.44 -6.08
C THR A 37 -4.57 -10.66 -5.08
N ILE A 38 -4.59 -11.84 -4.43
CA ILE A 38 -5.56 -12.18 -3.38
C ILE A 38 -5.40 -11.25 -2.17
N ALA A 39 -4.17 -11.04 -1.70
CA ALA A 39 -3.91 -10.16 -0.56
C ALA A 39 -4.30 -8.71 -0.86
N LYS A 40 -4.02 -8.22 -2.07
CA LYS A 40 -4.39 -6.87 -2.48
C LYS A 40 -5.90 -6.69 -2.59
N TRP A 41 -6.62 -7.71 -3.06
CA TRP A 41 -8.08 -7.67 -3.11
C TRP A 41 -8.69 -7.59 -1.72
N MET A 42 -8.19 -8.40 -0.78
CA MET A 42 -8.65 -8.35 0.62
C MET A 42 -8.34 -7.00 1.28
N GLU A 43 -7.15 -6.44 1.06
CA GLU A 43 -6.80 -5.08 1.50
C GLU A 43 -7.83 -4.05 1.00
N LYS A 44 -8.22 -4.13 -0.28
CA LYS A 44 -9.20 -3.21 -0.87
C LYS A 44 -10.59 -3.33 -0.23
N VAL A 45 -11.05 -4.54 0.05
CA VAL A 45 -12.34 -4.78 0.72
C VAL A 45 -12.36 -4.15 2.11
N VAL A 46 -11.33 -4.43 2.91
CA VAL A 46 -11.19 -3.89 4.27
C VAL A 46 -11.07 -2.37 4.25
N ASN A 47 -10.25 -1.83 3.36
CA ASN A 47 -10.08 -0.39 3.22
C ASN A 47 -11.41 0.29 2.85
N ASN A 48 -12.17 -0.24 1.89
CA ASN A 48 -13.46 0.34 1.50
C ASN A 48 -14.44 0.38 2.68
N ARG A 49 -14.44 -0.65 3.53
CA ARG A 49 -15.30 -0.66 4.72
C ARG A 49 -14.89 0.42 5.72
N PHE A 50 -13.60 0.50 6.03
CA PHE A 50 -13.10 1.54 6.93
C PHE A 50 -13.31 2.95 6.37
N THR A 51 -13.09 3.16 5.08
CA THR A 51 -13.34 4.44 4.42
C THR A 51 -14.81 4.83 4.54
N PHE A 52 -15.75 3.91 4.27
CA PHE A 52 -17.18 4.17 4.45
C PHE A 52 -17.50 4.60 5.89
N ASP A 53 -17.11 3.78 6.87
CA ASP A 53 -17.38 4.06 8.28
C ASP A 53 -16.73 5.40 8.71
N ALA A 54 -15.51 5.68 8.26
CA ALA A 54 -14.78 6.89 8.62
C ALA A 54 -15.37 8.16 7.97
N HIS A 55 -15.94 8.09 6.76
CA HIS A 55 -16.72 9.19 6.20
C HIS A 55 -18.04 9.39 6.93
N SER A 56 -18.76 8.31 7.27
CA SER A 56 -20.03 8.42 8.00
C SER A 56 -19.88 9.10 9.36
N HIS A 57 -18.73 8.96 10.01
CA HIS A 57 -18.43 9.58 11.30
C HIS A 57 -17.64 10.91 11.18
N GLY A 58 -17.40 11.41 9.96
CA GLY A 58 -16.68 12.67 9.74
C GLY A 58 -15.20 12.64 10.14
N ILE A 59 -14.59 11.45 10.21
CA ILE A 59 -13.18 11.25 10.60
C ILE A 59 -12.25 11.60 9.43
N LEU A 60 -12.67 11.29 8.20
CA LEU A 60 -11.90 11.57 6.99
C LEU A 60 -12.36 12.86 6.30
N HIS A 61 -11.41 13.54 5.67
CA HIS A 61 -11.69 14.70 4.84
C HIS A 61 -12.65 14.32 3.68
N PRO A 62 -13.63 15.17 3.31
CA PRO A 62 -14.66 14.81 2.32
C PRO A 62 -14.16 14.47 0.91
N LEU A 63 -12.92 14.83 0.58
CA LEU A 63 -12.31 14.62 -0.74
C LEU A 63 -11.25 13.51 -0.76
N GLN A 64 -11.23 12.63 0.25
CA GLN A 64 -10.23 11.55 0.37
C GLN A 64 -10.66 10.26 -0.33
#